data_AF-A0A353QUQ3-F1
#
_entry.id   AF-A0A353QUQ3-F1
#
_cell.length_a   1.000
_cell.length_b   1.000
_cell.length_c   1.000
_cell.angle_alpha   90.00
_cell.angle_beta   90.00
_cell.angle_gamma   90.00
#
_symmetry.space_group_name_H-M   'P 1'
#
loop_
_entity.id
_entity.type
_entity.pdbx_description
1 polymer ?
#
loop_
_entity_poly.entity_id
_entity_poly.type
_entity_poly.pdbx_seq_one_letter_code
_entity_poly.pdbx_strand_id
1 'polypeptide(L)'
;MENITVFCDFDGTITKKDTVDHFLSVFADNKWLESEKLWKNGKIGSKECLIRQFACINYISENQLDNFTENIEIDDYFINFIEILNIFENLNQKKIKNEFKPSKPAKPSFGFFTPASQTNFYIVSDGFDFFINSTLKKYGIKKFVKVFSNKLNFNKGKLTLDFPFYNSNCKKKSGLCKCEIIKKLKKERRVLYIGDGASDICASGLADILFAKDSLAEYCDENNINHIKFETFKDICEYLYLNLGEKLDVKNEMLV
;
A
#
# COMPACT_ATOMS: atom_id res chain seq x y z
N MET A 1 -14.02 3.37 -14.83
CA MET A 1 -12.63 2.95 -14.48
C MET A 1 -12.21 1.76 -15.34
N GLU A 2 -12.44 1.79 -16.65
CA GLU A 2 -12.04 0.66 -17.49
C GLU A 2 -10.52 0.75 -17.67
N ASN A 3 -9.80 -0.11 -16.94
CA ASN A 3 -8.34 -0.35 -17.05
C ASN A 3 -7.37 0.45 -16.16
N ILE A 4 -7.68 0.71 -14.87
CA ILE A 4 -6.69 1.18 -13.88
C ILE A 4 -6.29 0.06 -12.91
N THR A 5 -5.01 -0.02 -12.55
CA THR A 5 -4.49 -0.79 -11.41
C THR A 5 -3.86 0.16 -10.41
N VAL A 6 -4.32 0.06 -9.17
CA VAL A 6 -3.90 0.86 -8.03
C VAL A 6 -2.81 0.12 -7.27
N PHE A 7 -1.71 0.81 -7.02
CA PHE A 7 -0.63 0.40 -6.14
C PHE A 7 -0.49 1.45 -5.05
N CYS A 8 -0.38 1.01 -3.81
CA CYS A 8 -0.33 1.89 -2.65
C CYS A 8 0.80 1.45 -1.72
N ASP A 9 1.63 2.41 -1.31
CA ASP A 9 2.54 2.19 -0.19
C ASP A 9 1.75 2.04 1.12
N PHE A 10 2.42 1.57 2.18
CA PHE A 10 1.79 1.32 3.47
C PHE A 10 2.29 2.23 4.58
N ASP A 11 3.59 2.18 4.87
CA ASP A 11 4.24 2.97 5.90
C ASP A 11 4.22 4.44 5.50
N GLY A 12 3.77 5.34 6.37
CA GLY A 12 3.65 6.77 6.06
C GLY A 12 2.49 7.14 5.11
N THR A 13 2.09 6.23 4.20
CA THR A 13 0.97 6.43 3.28
C THR A 13 -0.38 5.98 3.86
N ILE A 14 -0.60 4.67 4.05
CA ILE A 14 -1.83 4.13 4.65
C ILE A 14 -1.81 4.35 6.16
N THR A 15 -0.66 4.14 6.77
CA THR A 15 -0.45 4.37 8.21
C THR A 15 -0.11 5.83 8.46
N LYS A 16 -0.55 6.37 9.59
CA LYS A 16 -0.26 7.77 9.97
C LYS A 16 1.23 8.00 10.26
N LYS A 17 1.99 6.94 10.51
CA LYS A 17 3.42 6.94 10.85
C LYS A 17 4.10 5.73 10.22
N ASP A 18 5.37 5.86 9.87
CA ASP A 18 6.18 4.71 9.48
C ASP A 18 6.24 3.68 10.61
N THR A 19 5.77 2.45 10.35
CA THR A 19 5.66 1.43 11.38
C THR A 19 7.00 0.81 11.72
N VAL A 20 7.95 0.78 10.78
CA VAL A 20 9.30 0.24 11.00
C VAL A 20 10.11 1.19 11.87
N ASP A 21 10.13 2.48 11.54
CA ASP A 21 10.83 3.50 12.33
C ASP A 21 10.24 3.58 13.74
N HIS A 22 8.91 3.55 13.86
CA HIS A 22 8.27 3.55 15.18
C HIS A 22 8.65 2.29 15.99
N PHE A 23 8.63 1.11 15.36
CA PHE A 23 9.00 -0.14 16.03
C PHE A 23 10.46 -0.11 16.51
N LEU A 24 11.39 0.31 15.65
CA LEU A 24 12.82 0.43 15.98
C LEU A 24 13.06 1.45 17.09
N SER A 25 12.35 2.58 17.09
CA SER A 25 12.47 3.60 18.13
C SER A 25 12.11 3.09 19.54
N VAL A 26 11.27 2.06 19.62
CA VAL A 26 10.80 1.50 20.90
C VAL A 26 11.65 0.29 21.33
N PHE A 27 12.05 -0.57 20.38
CA PHE A 27 12.61 -1.89 20.70
C PHE A 27 14.08 -2.11 20.28
N ALA A 28 14.66 -1.24 19.45
CA ALA A 28 16.04 -1.39 18.98
C ALA A 28 17.01 -0.49 19.75
N ASP A 29 18.26 -0.95 19.88
CA ASP A 29 19.37 -0.08 20.30
C ASP A 29 19.59 1.04 19.28
N ASN A 30 19.89 2.26 19.75
CA ASN A 30 20.04 3.47 18.93
C ASN A 30 21.03 3.36 17.76
N LYS A 31 21.91 2.35 17.74
CA LYS A 31 22.76 2.03 16.57
C LYS A 31 21.97 1.83 15.27
N TRP A 32 20.68 1.51 15.32
CA TRP A 32 19.83 1.42 14.13
C TRP A 32 19.83 2.75 13.31
N LEU A 33 19.97 3.89 13.99
CA LEU A 33 20.03 5.23 13.38
C LEU A 33 21.24 5.43 12.46
N GLU A 34 22.34 4.71 12.70
CA GLU A 34 23.51 4.76 11.82
C GLU A 34 23.19 4.17 10.45
N SER A 35 22.46 3.04 10.44
CA SER A 35 22.01 2.40 9.20
C SER A 35 21.00 3.26 8.46
N GLU A 36 20.09 3.89 9.20
CA GLU A 36 19.10 4.83 8.67
C GLU A 36 19.77 6.02 7.96
N LYS A 37 20.79 6.60 8.59
CA LYS A 37 21.58 7.68 7.98
C LYS A 37 22.31 7.22 6.71
N LEU A 38 22.87 6.01 6.69
CA LEU A 38 23.54 5.48 5.50
C LEU A 38 22.56 5.27 4.35
N TRP A 39 21.35 4.77 4.63
CA TRP A 39 20.30 4.58 3.64
C TRP A 39 19.78 5.91 3.08
N LYS A 40 19.44 6.88 3.95
CA LYS A 40 19.01 8.23 3.54
C LYS A 40 20.04 8.95 2.66
N ASN A 41 21.33 8.73 2.91
CA ASN A 41 22.42 9.27 2.09
C ASN A 41 22.77 8.43 0.84
N GLY A 42 21.97 7.40 0.53
CA GLY A 42 22.15 6.53 -0.63
C GLY A 42 23.41 5.66 -0.59
N LYS A 43 24.04 5.47 0.58
CA LYS A 43 25.26 4.65 0.74
C LYS A 43 24.96 3.16 0.76
N ILE A 44 23.80 2.78 1.28
CA ILE A 44 23.29 1.39 1.30
C ILE A 44 21.83 1.36 0.79
N GLY A 45 21.38 0.19 0.33
CA GLY A 45 19.97 -0.03 0.00
C GLY A 45 19.13 -0.36 1.23
N SER A 46 17.80 -0.25 1.12
CA SER A 46 16.90 -0.53 2.25
C SER A 46 16.97 -1.99 2.71
N LYS A 47 17.26 -2.97 1.83
CA LYS A 47 17.47 -4.36 2.25
C LYS A 47 18.56 -4.47 3.31
N GLU A 48 19.72 -3.87 3.01
CA GLU A 48 20.87 -3.89 3.90
C GLU A 48 20.60 -3.05 5.15
N CYS A 49 19.90 -1.91 5.01
CA CYS A 49 19.46 -1.09 6.13
C CYS A 49 18.61 -1.89 7.11
N LEU A 50 17.53 -2.50 6.64
CA LEU A 50 16.58 -3.29 7.44
C LEU A 50 17.27 -4.45 8.17
N ILE A 51 18.18 -5.16 7.51
CA ILE A 51 18.98 -6.23 8.14
C ILE A 51 19.78 -5.69 9.33
N ARG A 52 20.47 -4.56 9.14
CA ARG A 52 21.29 -3.94 10.20
C ARG A 52 20.44 -3.37 11.33
N GLN A 53 19.31 -2.73 11.00
CA GLN A 53 18.39 -2.15 11.97
C GLN A 53 17.76 -3.23 12.86
N PHE A 54 17.23 -4.31 12.27
CA PHE A 54 16.63 -5.39 13.06
C PHE A 54 17.65 -6.23 13.82
N ALA A 55 18.93 -6.24 13.41
CA ALA A 55 20.01 -6.81 14.19
C ALA A 55 20.29 -6.02 15.50
N CYS A 56 19.78 -4.79 15.64
CA CYS A 56 19.83 -4.01 16.87
C CYS A 56 18.75 -4.39 17.89
N ILE A 57 17.90 -5.39 17.58
CA ILE A 57 16.86 -5.92 18.48
C ILE A 57 17.35 -7.25 19.07
N ASN A 58 17.57 -7.29 20.38
CA ASN A 58 18.06 -8.49 21.06
C ASN A 58 16.96 -9.51 21.37
N TYR A 59 15.82 -9.03 21.88
CA TYR A 59 14.68 -9.85 22.29
C TYR A 59 13.40 -9.02 22.26
N ILE A 60 12.29 -9.63 21.83
CA ILE A 60 10.95 -9.07 21.95
C ILE A 60 9.95 -10.15 22.38
N SER A 61 9.07 -9.88 23.34
CA SER A 61 8.01 -10.84 23.69
C SER A 61 6.83 -10.76 22.72
N GLU A 62 6.04 -11.84 22.61
CA GLU A 62 4.82 -11.87 21.79
C GLU A 62 3.84 -10.76 22.22
N ASN A 63 3.64 -10.57 23.53
CA ASN A 63 2.80 -9.49 24.05
C ASN A 63 3.31 -8.09 23.64
N GLN A 64 4.62 -7.85 23.61
CA GLN A 64 5.15 -6.55 23.14
C GLN A 64 4.87 -6.33 21.66
N LEU A 65 4.99 -7.38 20.85
CA LEU A 65 4.74 -7.34 19.43
C LEU A 65 3.25 -7.12 19.13
N ASP A 66 2.36 -7.82 19.83
CA ASP A 66 0.91 -7.65 19.74
C ASP A 66 0.49 -6.24 20.16
N ASN A 67 0.92 -5.79 21.35
CA ASN A 67 0.64 -4.44 21.85
C ASN A 67 1.12 -3.36 20.87
N PHE A 68 2.28 -3.55 20.23
CA PHE A 68 2.75 -2.60 19.23
C PHE A 68 1.78 -2.52 18.04
N THR A 69 1.35 -3.66 17.49
CA THR A 69 0.43 -3.68 16.34
C THR A 69 -0.96 -3.14 16.66
N GLU A 70 -1.44 -3.30 17.90
CA GLU A 70 -2.70 -2.72 18.35
C GLU A 70 -2.69 -1.18 18.33
N ASN A 71 -1.51 -0.56 18.41
CA ASN A 71 -1.34 0.89 18.41
C ASN A 71 -0.99 1.48 17.03
N ILE A 72 -0.93 0.66 15.97
CA ILE A 72 -0.76 1.18 14.61
C ILE A 72 -2.06 1.83 14.16
N GLU A 73 -1.98 3.09 13.72
CA GLU A 73 -3.08 3.88 13.22
C GLU A 73 -2.99 4.06 11.70
N ILE A 74 -4.13 3.99 11.02
CA ILE A 74 -4.26 4.28 9.58
C ILE A 74 -4.89 5.65 9.36
N ASP A 75 -4.72 6.20 8.17
CA ASP A 75 -5.43 7.38 7.69
C ASP A 75 -6.95 7.22 7.85
N ASP A 76 -7.60 8.27 8.35
CA ASP A 76 -9.02 8.24 8.75
C ASP A 76 -9.97 8.01 7.56
N TYR A 77 -9.52 8.26 6.33
CA TYR A 77 -10.29 8.09 5.09
C TYR A 77 -9.87 6.85 4.27
N PHE A 78 -8.91 6.06 4.76
CA PHE A 78 -8.46 4.88 4.01
C PHE A 78 -9.58 3.85 3.81
N ILE A 79 -10.46 3.67 4.79
CA ILE A 79 -11.60 2.76 4.67
C ILE A 79 -12.58 3.24 3.59
N ASN A 80 -12.90 4.54 3.56
CA ASN A 80 -13.73 5.13 2.51
C ASN A 80 -13.11 4.95 1.12
N PHE A 81 -11.79 5.10 1.01
CA PHE A 81 -11.08 4.85 -0.24
C PHE A 81 -11.26 3.41 -0.72
N ILE A 82 -11.12 2.41 0.17
CA ILE A 82 -11.36 1.00 -0.18
C ILE A 82 -12.81 0.77 -0.61
N GLU A 83 -13.79 1.39 0.06
CA GLU A 83 -15.20 1.31 -0.32
C GLU A 83 -15.45 1.87 -1.72
N ILE A 84 -14.88 3.04 -2.02
CA ILE A 84 -14.94 3.67 -3.34
C ILE A 84 -14.37 2.72 -4.43
N LEU A 85 -13.21 2.11 -4.18
CA LEU A 85 -12.63 1.15 -5.12
C LEU A 85 -13.55 -0.06 -5.36
N ASN A 86 -14.18 -0.58 -4.30
CA ASN A 86 -15.12 -1.70 -4.42
C ASN A 86 -16.37 -1.32 -5.23
N ILE A 87 -16.90 -0.11 -5.05
CA ILE A 87 -18.04 0.41 -5.83
C ILE A 87 -17.66 0.46 -7.31
N PHE A 88 -16.48 1.01 -7.64
CA PHE A 88 -16.01 1.09 -9.03
C PHE A 88 -15.82 -0.28 -9.67
N GLU A 89 -15.27 -1.27 -8.94
CA GLU A 89 -15.16 -2.65 -9.45
C GLU A 89 -16.52 -3.27 -9.74
N ASN A 90 -17.49 -3.09 -8.83
CA ASN A 90 -18.84 -3.61 -8.99
C ASN A 90 -19.58 -2.98 -10.18
N LEU A 91 -19.46 -1.66 -10.38
CA LEU A 91 -20.07 -0.96 -11.51
C LEU A 91 -19.48 -1.42 -12.85
N ASN A 92 -18.15 -1.58 -12.93
CA ASN A 92 -17.50 -2.11 -14.14
C ASN A 92 -18.00 -3.53 -14.46
N GLN A 93 -18.16 -4.41 -13.45
CA GLN A 93 -18.70 -5.76 -13.65
C GLN A 93 -20.15 -5.77 -14.12
N LYS A 94 -21.01 -4.88 -13.55
CA LYS A 94 -22.41 -4.75 -13.99
C LYS A 94 -22.51 -4.30 -15.45
N LYS A 95 -21.65 -3.37 -15.89
CA LYS A 95 -21.59 -2.92 -17.28
C LYS A 95 -21.20 -4.07 -18.24
N ILE A 96 -20.16 -4.82 -17.90
CA ILE A 96 -19.72 -6.01 -18.66
C ILE A 96 -20.82 -7.08 -18.72
N LYS A 97 -21.54 -7.31 -17.62
CA LYS A 97 -22.67 -8.25 -17.59
C LYS A 97 -23.90 -7.75 -18.35
N ASN A 98 -24.17 -6.45 -18.40
CA ASN A 98 -25.29 -5.90 -19.16
C ASN A 98 -25.05 -5.94 -20.69
N GLU A 99 -23.79 -5.98 -21.12
CA GLU A 99 -23.40 -6.25 -22.52
C GLU A 99 -23.52 -7.75 -22.87
N PHE A 100 -23.62 -8.64 -21.88
CA PHE A 100 -23.79 -10.08 -22.03
C PHE A 100 -25.17 -10.52 -21.51
N LYS A 101 -26.19 -10.61 -22.36
CA LYS A 101 -27.52 -11.13 -21.96
C LYS A 101 -27.54 -12.66 -21.92
N PRO A 102 -27.66 -13.28 -20.73
CA PRO A 102 -28.52 -14.43 -20.58
C PRO A 102 -29.71 -14.10 -19.66
N SER A 103 -30.82 -14.74 -19.98
CA SER A 103 -32.17 -14.45 -19.51
C SER A 103 -32.49 -14.89 -18.08
N LYS A 104 -33.27 -14.02 -17.42
CA LYS A 104 -34.15 -14.16 -16.23
C LYS A 104 -33.51 -14.11 -14.82
N PRO A 105 -34.04 -13.25 -13.91
CA PRO A 105 -33.47 -13.03 -12.58
C PRO A 105 -34.09 -13.95 -11.53
N ALA A 106 -33.28 -14.40 -10.57
CA ALA A 106 -33.75 -14.82 -9.25
C ALA A 106 -33.25 -13.79 -8.21
N LYS A 107 -34.15 -13.41 -7.29
CA LYS A 107 -33.97 -12.38 -6.26
C LYS A 107 -32.69 -12.59 -5.43
N PRO A 108 -31.86 -11.57 -5.17
CA PRO A 108 -30.83 -11.68 -4.15
C PRO A 108 -31.40 -11.25 -2.79
N SER A 109 -31.39 -12.19 -1.84
CA SER A 109 -31.42 -11.92 -0.40
C SER A 109 -30.05 -11.39 0.06
N PHE A 110 -30.07 -10.58 1.11
CA PHE A 110 -28.90 -9.99 1.76
C PHE A 110 -27.75 -10.98 1.99
N GLY A 111 -26.54 -10.58 1.60
CA GLY A 111 -25.34 -10.81 2.42
C GLY A 111 -24.47 -12.05 2.16
N PHE A 112 -24.47 -12.64 0.96
CA PHE A 112 -23.39 -13.55 0.54
C PHE A 112 -22.57 -12.91 -0.59
N PHE A 113 -21.43 -12.31 -0.26
CA PHE A 113 -20.41 -12.00 -1.25
C PHE A 113 -19.53 -13.24 -1.44
N THR A 114 -19.81 -14.01 -2.50
CA THR A 114 -18.87 -14.99 -3.04
C THR A 114 -17.77 -14.28 -3.85
N PRO A 115 -16.50 -14.75 -3.82
CA PRO A 115 -15.38 -14.05 -4.41
C PRO A 115 -15.17 -14.44 -5.87
N ALA A 116 -15.11 -13.46 -6.79
CA ALA A 116 -14.44 -13.60 -8.08
C ALA A 116 -14.33 -12.25 -8.84
N SER A 117 -13.35 -11.43 -8.50
CA SER A 117 -12.69 -10.54 -9.46
C SER A 117 -11.29 -10.19 -8.94
N GLN A 118 -10.29 -10.16 -9.83
CA GLN A 118 -8.95 -9.67 -9.51
C GLN A 118 -9.08 -8.27 -8.91
N THR A 119 -8.76 -8.13 -7.62
CA THR A 119 -8.63 -6.80 -7.03
C THR A 119 -7.58 -6.03 -7.82
N ASN A 120 -7.97 -4.86 -8.31
CA ASN A 120 -7.08 -3.92 -8.96
C ASN A 120 -6.36 -3.04 -7.93
N PHE A 121 -6.28 -3.48 -6.67
CA PHE A 121 -5.65 -2.78 -5.57
C PHE A 121 -4.58 -3.67 -4.94
N TYR A 122 -3.36 -3.15 -4.92
CA TYR A 122 -2.19 -3.82 -4.38
C TYR A 122 -1.53 -2.92 -3.34
N ILE A 123 -1.26 -3.47 -2.16
CA ILE A 123 -0.32 -2.84 -1.23
C ILE A 123 1.08 -3.31 -1.61
N VAL A 124 1.99 -2.37 -1.85
CA VAL A 124 3.40 -2.62 -2.16
C VAL A 124 4.25 -1.85 -1.16
N SER A 125 4.88 -2.53 -0.21
CA SER A 125 5.60 -1.90 0.89
C SER A 125 7.00 -2.48 1.04
N ASP A 126 7.96 -1.62 1.38
CA ASP A 126 9.33 -2.05 1.76
C ASP A 126 9.43 -2.37 3.26
N GLY A 127 8.33 -2.26 4.01
CA GLY A 127 8.16 -2.73 5.37
C GLY A 127 7.80 -4.23 5.44
N PHE A 128 7.15 -4.65 6.53
CA PHE A 128 6.96 -6.07 6.85
C PHE A 128 5.50 -6.52 6.85
N ASP A 129 5.27 -7.72 6.32
CA ASP A 129 3.97 -8.39 6.27
C ASP A 129 3.28 -8.51 7.64
N PHE A 130 4.03 -8.73 8.71
CA PHE A 130 3.49 -8.83 10.05
C PHE A 130 2.75 -7.56 10.46
N PHE A 131 3.38 -6.38 10.34
CA PHE A 131 2.75 -5.09 10.68
C PHE A 131 1.57 -4.78 9.77
N ILE A 132 1.73 -5.02 8.46
CA ILE A 132 0.68 -4.78 7.47
C ILE A 132 -0.54 -5.65 7.76
N ASN A 133 -0.36 -6.97 7.89
CA ASN A 133 -1.47 -7.91 8.07
C ASN A 133 -2.17 -7.71 9.42
N SER A 134 -1.42 -7.44 10.50
CA SER A 134 -2.01 -7.14 11.80
C SER A 134 -2.85 -5.87 11.76
N THR A 135 -2.37 -4.82 11.07
CA THR A 135 -3.12 -3.57 10.87
C THR A 135 -4.37 -3.79 10.04
N LEU A 136 -4.27 -4.46 8.88
CA LEU A 136 -5.43 -4.76 8.03
C LEU A 136 -6.49 -5.58 8.79
N LYS A 137 -6.05 -6.57 9.59
CA LYS A 137 -6.93 -7.37 10.45
C LYS A 137 -7.62 -6.51 11.52
N LYS A 138 -6.88 -5.63 12.21
CA LYS A 138 -7.41 -4.71 13.23
C LYS A 138 -8.55 -3.85 12.68
N TYR A 139 -8.41 -3.33 11.47
CA TYR A 139 -9.41 -2.47 10.83
C TYR A 139 -10.47 -3.25 10.01
N GLY A 140 -10.51 -4.58 10.10
CA GLY A 140 -11.50 -5.39 9.39
C GLY A 140 -11.37 -5.37 7.87
N ILE A 141 -10.22 -4.94 7.34
CA ILE A 141 -9.95 -4.90 5.90
C ILE A 141 -9.71 -6.34 5.44
N LYS A 142 -10.72 -6.91 4.76
CA LYS A 142 -10.79 -8.32 4.40
C LYS A 142 -9.65 -8.76 3.45
N LYS A 143 -9.44 -10.09 3.38
CA LYS A 143 -8.42 -10.87 2.63
C LYS A 143 -8.28 -10.64 1.11
N PHE A 144 -8.97 -9.67 0.52
CA PHE A 144 -8.92 -9.42 -0.93
C PHE A 144 -7.85 -8.39 -1.36
N VAL A 145 -7.27 -7.65 -0.41
CA VAL A 145 -6.09 -6.83 -0.68
C VAL A 145 -4.87 -7.75 -0.82
N LYS A 146 -4.23 -7.72 -2.00
CA LYS A 146 -2.98 -8.44 -2.21
C LYS A 146 -1.82 -7.56 -1.73
N VAL A 147 -1.08 -8.07 -0.76
CA VAL A 147 0.09 -7.41 -0.16
C VAL A 147 1.36 -8.00 -0.74
N PHE A 148 2.27 -7.12 -1.15
CA PHE A 148 3.65 -7.43 -1.48
C PHE A 148 4.54 -6.66 -0.51
N SER A 149 5.28 -7.37 0.33
CA SER A 149 6.17 -6.78 1.33
C SER A 149 7.33 -7.71 1.66
N ASN A 150 8.26 -7.23 2.49
CA ASN A 150 9.23 -8.09 3.16
C ASN A 150 8.52 -8.93 4.23
N LYS A 151 9.14 -10.01 4.70
CA LYS A 151 8.58 -10.84 5.76
C LYS A 151 9.30 -10.66 7.07
N LEU A 152 8.53 -10.54 8.14
CA LEU A 152 9.04 -10.54 9.51
C LEU A 152 8.56 -11.82 10.20
N ASN A 153 9.49 -12.74 10.45
CA ASN A 153 9.19 -13.95 11.19
C ASN A 153 9.59 -13.79 12.65
N PHE A 154 8.73 -14.27 13.54
CA PHE A 154 8.97 -14.29 14.97
C PHE A 154 9.12 -15.74 15.46
N ASN A 155 10.19 -16.01 16.22
CA ASN A 155 10.39 -17.31 16.87
C ASN A 155 11.05 -17.13 18.23
N LYS A 156 10.32 -17.45 19.31
CA LYS A 156 10.81 -17.47 20.70
C LYS A 156 11.64 -16.22 21.07
N GLY A 157 11.12 -15.06 20.72
CA GLY A 157 11.76 -13.79 21.07
C GLY A 157 12.70 -13.21 20.03
N LYS A 158 12.98 -13.93 18.95
CA LYS A 158 13.89 -13.52 17.88
C LYS A 158 13.13 -13.20 16.60
N LEU A 159 13.58 -12.15 15.92
CA LEU A 159 13.06 -11.71 14.64
C LEU A 159 14.00 -12.14 13.51
N THR A 160 13.45 -12.67 12.42
CA THR A 160 14.21 -12.94 11.19
C THR A 160 13.50 -12.37 9.97
N LEU A 161 14.29 -11.88 9.01
CA LEU A 161 13.79 -11.17 7.84
C LEU A 161 13.92 -12.02 6.58
N ASP A 162 12.86 -12.05 5.77
CA ASP A 162 12.94 -12.54 4.39
C ASP A 162 12.57 -11.44 3.39
N PHE A 163 13.25 -11.43 2.25
CA PHE A 163 13.06 -10.44 1.19
C PHE A 163 12.61 -11.12 -0.12
N PRO A 164 11.37 -11.65 -0.18
CA PRO A 164 10.90 -12.48 -1.30
C PRO A 164 10.79 -11.72 -2.63
N PHE A 165 10.75 -10.39 -2.58
CA PHE A 165 10.65 -9.51 -3.75
C PHE A 165 11.91 -8.65 -3.94
N TYR A 166 13.04 -9.09 -3.37
CA TYR A 166 14.34 -8.51 -3.64
C TYR A 166 14.75 -8.78 -5.08
N ASN A 167 15.29 -7.75 -5.74
CA ASN A 167 15.86 -7.88 -7.07
C ASN A 167 17.31 -7.39 -7.05
N SER A 168 18.25 -8.26 -7.43
CA SER A 168 19.67 -7.93 -7.54
C SER A 168 19.97 -6.84 -8.58
N ASN A 169 19.09 -6.68 -9.58
CA ASN A 169 19.16 -5.63 -10.60
C ASN A 169 18.47 -4.32 -10.17
N CYS A 170 17.88 -4.26 -8.97
CA CYS A 170 17.33 -3.02 -8.43
C CYS A 170 18.47 -2.04 -8.14
N LYS A 171 18.51 -0.92 -8.87
CA LYS A 171 19.52 0.14 -8.68
C LYS A 171 19.54 0.67 -7.24
N LYS A 172 18.37 0.77 -6.60
CA LYS A 172 18.22 1.22 -5.21
C LYS A 172 18.54 0.13 -4.17
N LYS A 173 18.74 -1.12 -4.61
CA LYS A 173 18.96 -2.30 -3.75
C LYS A 173 17.90 -2.44 -2.65
N SER A 174 16.65 -2.17 -3.00
CA SER A 174 15.53 -2.18 -2.06
C SER A 174 15.22 -3.59 -1.55
N GLY A 175 14.71 -3.73 -0.33
CA GLY A 175 14.21 -5.00 0.22
C GLY A 175 13.13 -5.61 -0.67
N LEU A 176 12.18 -4.76 -1.06
CA LEU A 176 11.16 -5.01 -2.06
C LEU A 176 11.33 -4.03 -3.24
N CYS A 177 11.42 -4.56 -4.45
CA CYS A 177 11.49 -3.73 -5.67
C CYS A 177 10.07 -3.36 -6.15
N LYS A 178 9.51 -2.23 -5.68
CA LYS A 178 8.15 -1.76 -6.04
C LYS A 178 7.97 -1.66 -7.56
N CYS A 179 8.99 -1.17 -8.26
CA CYS A 179 9.06 -1.10 -9.72
C CYS A 179 8.80 -2.44 -10.43
N GLU A 180 9.38 -3.52 -9.94
CA GLU A 180 9.23 -4.84 -10.56
C GLU A 180 7.82 -5.38 -10.34
N ILE A 181 7.28 -5.18 -9.13
CA ILE A 181 5.89 -5.56 -8.82
C ILE A 181 4.92 -4.84 -9.76
N ILE A 182 5.08 -3.52 -9.92
CA ILE A 182 4.25 -2.73 -10.85
C ILE A 182 4.39 -3.27 -12.28
N LYS A 183 5.60 -3.45 -12.79
CA LYS A 183 5.83 -3.98 -14.16
C LYS A 183 5.19 -5.35 -14.38
N LYS A 184 5.25 -6.24 -13.39
CA LYS A 184 4.67 -7.59 -13.45
C LYS A 184 3.15 -7.58 -13.42
N LEU A 185 2.54 -6.65 -12.68
CA LEU A 185 1.11 -6.66 -12.40
C LEU A 185 0.29 -5.69 -13.26
N LYS A 186 0.88 -4.60 -13.76
CA LYS A 186 0.15 -3.57 -14.51
C LYS A 186 -0.49 -4.10 -15.79
N LYS A 187 0.11 -5.10 -16.46
CA LYS A 187 -0.32 -5.58 -17.79
C LYS A 187 -0.50 -4.39 -18.75
N GLU A 188 -1.62 -4.34 -19.49
CA GLU A 188 -2.04 -3.22 -20.37
C GLU A 188 -2.86 -2.14 -19.63
N ARG A 189 -2.87 -2.15 -18.30
CA ARG A 189 -3.66 -1.22 -17.47
C ARG A 189 -2.85 0.02 -17.14
N ARG A 190 -3.54 1.15 -17.00
CA ARG A 190 -2.99 2.37 -16.42
C ARG A 190 -2.65 2.14 -14.96
N VAL A 191 -1.56 2.73 -14.49
CA VAL A 191 -1.06 2.64 -13.12
C VAL A 191 -1.47 3.88 -12.35
N LEU A 192 -2.23 3.70 -11.28
CA LEU A 192 -2.42 4.71 -10.24
C LEU A 192 -1.51 4.33 -9.06
N TYR A 193 -0.58 5.20 -8.71
CA TYR A 193 0.34 4.98 -7.60
C TYR A 193 0.07 5.98 -6.47
N ILE A 194 0.14 5.52 -5.21
CA ILE A 194 -0.03 6.34 -4.01
C ILE A 194 1.17 6.05 -3.09
N GLY A 195 1.92 7.08 -2.70
CA GLY A 195 3.10 6.94 -1.84
C GLY A 195 3.55 8.26 -1.20
N ASP A 196 4.52 8.18 -0.30
CA ASP A 196 5.04 9.32 0.49
C ASP A 196 6.57 9.41 0.51
N GLY A 197 7.26 8.29 0.22
CA GLY A 197 8.64 8.10 0.63
C GLY A 197 9.67 8.04 -0.49
N ALA A 198 10.94 8.19 -0.10
CA ALA A 198 12.09 7.97 -0.99
C ALA A 198 12.11 6.56 -1.62
N SER A 199 11.50 5.57 -0.98
CA SER A 199 11.37 4.20 -1.52
C SER A 199 10.44 4.14 -2.74
N ASP A 200 9.53 5.09 -2.89
CA ASP A 200 8.55 5.21 -3.98
C ASP A 200 9.08 5.91 -5.22
N ILE A 201 10.24 6.58 -5.13
CA ILE A 201 10.85 7.31 -6.25
C ILE A 201 11.00 6.43 -7.51
N CYS A 202 11.22 5.13 -7.32
CA CYS A 202 11.31 4.22 -8.46
C CYS A 202 9.92 4.00 -9.11
N ALA A 203 8.88 3.92 -8.30
CA ALA A 203 7.51 3.68 -8.73
C ALA A 203 6.88 4.91 -9.41
N SER A 204 7.26 6.13 -9.00
CA SER A 204 6.74 7.38 -9.57
C SER A 204 6.93 7.45 -11.09
N GLY A 205 8.07 6.99 -11.61
CA GLY A 205 8.35 6.95 -13.05
C GLY A 205 7.55 5.91 -13.86
N LEU A 206 6.72 5.10 -13.20
CA LEU A 206 5.86 4.08 -13.84
C LEU A 206 4.37 4.42 -13.74
N ALA A 207 4.01 5.49 -13.01
CA ALA A 207 2.64 5.87 -12.73
C ALA A 207 2.06 6.72 -13.85
N ASP A 208 0.83 6.38 -14.29
CA ASP A 208 0.02 7.24 -15.16
C ASP A 208 -0.74 8.31 -14.35
N ILE A 209 -1.02 8.01 -13.09
CA ILE A 209 -1.60 8.90 -12.09
C ILE A 209 -0.80 8.68 -10.80
N LEU A 210 -0.13 9.71 -10.32
CA LEU A 210 0.72 9.64 -9.13
C LEU A 210 0.14 10.53 -8.05
N PHE A 211 -0.27 9.96 -6.92
CA PHE A 211 -0.49 10.66 -5.68
C PHE A 211 0.79 10.58 -4.84
N ALA A 212 1.34 11.75 -4.53
CA ALA A 212 2.58 11.85 -3.76
C ALA A 212 2.37 12.82 -2.60
N LYS A 213 2.94 12.49 -1.44
CA LYS A 213 3.05 13.41 -0.31
C LYS A 213 4.48 13.40 0.24
N ASP A 214 4.73 14.25 1.23
CA ASP A 214 6.02 14.33 1.94
C ASP A 214 7.23 14.34 0.98
N SER A 215 8.26 13.53 1.28
CA SER A 215 9.51 13.49 0.52
C SER A 215 9.33 13.06 -0.95
N LEU A 216 8.29 12.26 -1.27
CA LEU A 216 7.99 11.89 -2.64
C LEU A 216 7.44 13.08 -3.43
N ALA A 217 6.59 13.91 -2.82
CA ALA A 217 6.07 15.12 -3.46
C ALA A 217 7.19 16.13 -3.73
N GLU A 218 8.06 16.35 -2.75
CA GLU A 218 9.26 17.20 -2.89
C GLU A 218 10.14 16.73 -4.06
N TYR A 219 10.46 15.43 -4.09
CA TYR A 219 11.23 14.85 -5.19
C TYR A 219 10.54 15.06 -6.55
N CYS A 220 9.21 14.92 -6.60
CA CYS A 220 8.47 15.09 -7.85
C CYS A 220 8.46 16.55 -8.32
N ASP A 221 8.33 17.52 -7.41
CA ASP A 221 8.47 18.95 -7.73
C ASP A 221 9.85 19.26 -8.30
N GLU A 222 10.91 18.83 -7.61
CA GLU A 222 12.31 19.08 -8.01
C GLU A 222 12.66 18.47 -9.38
N ASN A 223 12.05 17.34 -9.72
CA ASN A 223 12.36 16.59 -10.94
C ASN A 223 11.31 16.78 -12.05
N ASN A 224 10.36 17.71 -11.89
CA ASN A 224 9.27 17.97 -12.84
C ASN A 224 8.45 16.71 -13.20
N ILE A 225 8.18 15.87 -12.20
CA ILE A 225 7.34 14.68 -12.35
C ILE A 225 5.89 15.07 -12.06
N ASN A 226 5.00 14.83 -13.04
CA ASN A 226 3.58 15.10 -12.87
C ASN A 226 3.00 14.25 -11.75
N HIS A 227 2.43 14.90 -10.75
CA HIS A 227 1.85 14.27 -9.57
C HIS A 227 0.72 15.12 -9.01
N ILE A 228 -0.08 14.50 -8.14
CA ILE A 228 -1.15 15.12 -7.37
C ILE A 228 -0.71 15.06 -5.91
N LYS A 229 -0.58 16.21 -5.28
CA LYS A 229 -0.31 16.27 -3.84
C LYS A 229 -1.55 15.83 -3.06
N PHE A 230 -1.35 15.08 -1.99
CA PHE A 230 -2.40 14.72 -1.05
C PHE A 230 -1.85 14.79 0.37
N GLU A 231 -2.71 15.09 1.35
CA GLU A 231 -2.35 15.03 2.77
C GLU A 231 -2.95 13.77 3.39
N THR A 232 -4.19 13.45 3.00
CA THR A 232 -4.95 12.30 3.49
C THR A 232 -5.64 11.55 2.37
N PHE A 233 -6.17 10.35 2.65
CA PHE A 233 -7.00 9.66 1.65
C PHE A 233 -8.29 10.42 1.29
N LYS A 234 -8.69 11.45 2.05
CA LYS A 234 -9.81 12.34 1.70
C LYS A 234 -9.58 13.01 0.35
N ASP A 235 -8.39 13.56 0.12
CA ASP A 235 -8.03 14.27 -1.10
C ASP A 235 -8.08 13.32 -2.31
N ILE A 236 -7.62 12.09 -2.10
CA ILE A 236 -7.67 11.02 -3.11
C ILE A 236 -9.13 10.65 -3.40
N CYS A 237 -9.96 10.47 -2.39
CA CYS A 237 -11.39 10.18 -2.56
C CYS A 237 -12.09 11.29 -3.34
N GLU A 238 -11.84 12.55 -2.99
CA GLU A 238 -12.40 13.71 -3.69
C GLU A 238 -11.94 13.78 -5.14
N TYR A 239 -10.65 13.55 -5.41
CA TYR A 239 -10.13 13.50 -6.76
C TYR A 239 -10.80 12.39 -7.58
N LEU A 240 -10.92 11.17 -7.03
CA LEU A 240 -11.57 10.05 -7.72
C LEU A 240 -13.04 10.36 -7.98
N TYR A 241 -13.73 10.99 -7.03
CA TYR A 241 -15.13 11.38 -7.20
C TYR A 241 -15.31 12.43 -8.30
N LEU A 242 -14.51 13.50 -8.31
CA LEU A 242 -14.62 14.59 -9.29
C LEU A 242 -14.21 14.15 -10.70
N ASN A 243 -13.13 13.38 -10.82
CA ASN A 243 -12.54 13.07 -12.12
C ASN A 243 -13.02 11.73 -12.70
N LEU A 244 -13.60 10.85 -11.88
CA LEU A 244 -14.07 9.52 -12.30
C LEU A 244 -15.56 9.29 -12.03
N GLY A 245 -16.19 10.09 -11.16
CA GLY A 245 -17.62 10.05 -10.83
C GLY A 245 -18.53 10.85 -11.76
N GLU A 246 -18.02 11.59 -12.75
CA GLU A 246 -18.90 12.18 -13.79
C GLU A 246 -19.31 11.17 -14.88
N LYS A 247 -18.61 10.04 -15.00
CA LYS A 247 -18.92 8.98 -15.98
C LYS A 247 -19.78 7.84 -15.43
N LEU A 248 -20.00 7.80 -14.13
CA LEU A 248 -20.79 6.80 -13.43
C LEU A 248 -21.66 7.60 -12.47
N ASP A 249 -22.97 7.40 -12.46
CA ASP A 249 -23.97 8.15 -11.68
C ASP A 249 -23.84 7.94 -10.14
N VAL A 250 -22.62 8.06 -9.60
CA VAL A 250 -22.20 7.77 -8.22
C VAL A 250 -22.61 8.91 -7.29
N LYS A 251 -22.90 10.10 -7.83
CA LYS A 251 -23.38 11.25 -7.03
C LYS A 251 -24.67 10.91 -6.26
N ASN A 252 -25.49 9.99 -6.77
CA ASN A 252 -26.76 9.62 -6.15
C ASN A 252 -26.66 8.45 -5.16
N GLU A 253 -25.61 7.62 -5.21
CA GLU A 253 -25.48 6.43 -4.34
C GLU A 253 -24.72 6.69 -3.01
N MET A 254 -24.01 7.81 -2.88
CA MET A 254 -23.21 8.15 -1.69
C MET A 254 -23.82 9.27 -0.80
N LEU A 255 -25.01 9.77 -1.13
CA LEU A 255 -25.75 10.78 -0.35
C LEU A 255 -26.84 10.18 0.55
N VAL A 256 -26.76 8.88 0.88
CA VAL A 256 -27.68 8.19 1.82
C VAL A 256 -26.91 7.64 2.99
#